data_AF-A0A821J804-F1
#
_entry.id   AF-A0A821J804-F1
#
_cell.length_a   1.000
_cell.length_b   1.000
_cell.length_c   1.000
_cell.angle_alpha   90.00
_cell.angle_beta   90.00
_cell.angle_gamma   90.00
#
_symmetry.space_group_name_H-M   'P 1'
#
loop_
_entity.id
_entity.type
_entity.pdbx_description
1 polymer ?
#
loop_
_entity_poly.entity_id
_entity_poly.type
_entity_poly.pdbx_seq_one_letter_code
_entity_poly.pdbx_strand_id
1 'polypeptide(L)'
;MSNAYRSWESSHQCLVHYVSAMPSQLYYVTQTFLNKENFPGGSFHMRHLKLAGPDKINLIKSIMDFVKHDGSEKHKTAVIENILTYAPIKQQFIMVGDSGELDPEIYFIWTSQLQMTHIYK
;
A
#
# COMPACT_ATOMS: atom_id res chain seq x y z
N MET A 1 -10.29 9.49 -7.93
CA MET A 1 -10.13 8.07 -8.33
C MET A 1 -11.15 7.11 -7.73
N SER A 2 -11.89 7.45 -6.65
CA SER A 2 -12.76 6.49 -5.94
C SER A 2 -13.80 5.78 -6.83
N ASN A 3 -14.30 6.45 -7.88
CA ASN A 3 -15.22 5.83 -8.86
C ASN A 3 -14.64 4.56 -9.52
N ALA A 4 -13.35 4.55 -9.89
CA ALA A 4 -12.71 3.39 -10.52
C ALA A 4 -12.65 2.21 -9.55
N TYR A 5 -12.27 2.47 -8.29
CA TYR A 5 -12.20 1.46 -7.24
C TYR A 5 -13.56 0.85 -6.93
N ARG A 6 -14.61 1.69 -6.82
CA ARG A 6 -15.98 1.21 -6.66
C ARG A 6 -16.48 0.41 -7.86
N SER A 7 -16.07 0.79 -9.07
CA SER A 7 -16.40 0.04 -10.29
C SER A 7 -15.74 -1.34 -10.29
N TRP A 8 -14.49 -1.45 -9.85
CA TRP A 8 -13.80 -2.73 -9.73
C TRP A 8 -14.39 -3.62 -8.63
N GLU A 9 -14.69 -3.06 -7.46
CA GLU A 9 -15.37 -3.78 -6.37
C GLU A 9 -16.73 -4.33 -6.84
N SER A 10 -17.55 -3.50 -7.48
CA SER A 10 -18.92 -3.90 -7.90
C SER A 10 -18.95 -4.80 -9.13
N SER A 11 -18.14 -4.52 -10.15
CA SER A 11 -18.19 -5.24 -11.44
C SER A 11 -17.40 -6.55 -11.42
N HIS A 12 -16.33 -6.62 -10.61
CA HIS A 12 -15.40 -7.74 -10.62
C HIS A 12 -15.22 -8.39 -9.24
N GLN A 13 -16.00 -7.98 -8.23
CA GLN A 13 -15.89 -8.46 -6.85
C GLN A 13 -14.46 -8.32 -6.30
N CYS A 14 -13.74 -7.28 -6.72
CA CYS A 14 -12.37 -7.05 -6.29
C CYS A 14 -12.31 -6.72 -4.80
N LEU A 15 -11.42 -7.42 -4.09
CA LEU A 15 -11.02 -7.06 -2.73
C LEU A 15 -9.92 -5.99 -2.80
N VAL A 16 -10.03 -4.97 -1.95
CA VAL A 16 -9.10 -3.83 -1.95
C VAL A 16 -8.09 -3.94 -0.80
N HIS A 17 -6.82 -3.79 -1.15
CA HIS A 17 -5.69 -3.76 -0.22
C HIS A 17 -4.98 -2.41 -0.37
N TYR A 18 -5.09 -1.55 0.64
CA TYR A 18 -4.39 -0.26 0.70
C TYR A 18 -2.99 -0.50 1.25
N VAL A 19 -1.98 -0.33 0.40
CA VAL A 19 -0.57 -0.49 0.78
C VAL A 19 0.10 0.88 0.73
N SER A 20 0.61 1.35 1.87
CA SER A 20 1.20 2.69 1.98
C SER A 20 2.45 2.68 2.87
N ALA A 21 3.48 3.40 2.45
CA ALA A 21 4.67 3.61 3.26
C ALA A 21 4.49 4.67 4.37
N MET A 22 3.31 5.29 4.47
CA MET A 22 2.99 6.25 5.52
C MET A 22 2.96 5.58 6.91
N PRO A 23 3.22 6.34 7.99
CA PRO A 23 3.15 5.85 9.35
C PRO A 23 1.76 5.29 9.70
N SER A 24 1.69 4.10 10.30
CA SER A 24 0.43 3.49 10.76
C SER A 24 -0.34 4.37 11.75
N GLN A 25 0.34 5.28 12.43
CA GLN A 25 -0.25 6.29 13.31
C GLN A 25 -1.24 7.22 12.58
N LEU A 26 -1.12 7.35 11.25
CA LEU A 26 -2.03 8.13 10.42
C LEU A 26 -3.26 7.34 9.97
N TYR A 27 -3.39 6.06 10.36
CA TYR A 27 -4.49 5.18 9.95
C TYR A 27 -5.86 5.83 10.07
N TYR A 28 -6.18 6.43 11.22
CA TYR A 28 -7.51 7.01 11.45
C TYR A 28 -7.82 8.17 10.49
N VAL A 29 -6.82 9.02 10.22
CA VAL A 29 -6.97 10.16 9.29
C VAL A 29 -7.16 9.64 7.86
N THR A 30 -6.34 8.67 7.45
CA THR A 30 -6.44 8.03 6.13
C THR A 30 -7.79 7.34 5.95
N GLN A 31 -8.23 6.55 6.93
CA GLN A 31 -9.52 5.86 6.89
C GLN A 31 -10.68 6.85 6.80
N THR A 32 -10.64 7.93 7.59
CA THR A 32 -11.66 8.97 7.56
C THR A 32 -11.76 9.64 6.18
N PHE A 33 -10.61 9.96 5.57
CA PHE A 33 -10.56 10.50 4.22
C PHE A 33 -11.16 9.54 3.19
N LEU A 34 -10.74 8.27 3.20
CA LEU A 34 -11.22 7.27 2.25
C LEU A 34 -12.74 7.06 2.37
N ASN A 35 -13.26 7.02 3.59
CA ASN A 35 -14.70 6.92 3.85
C ASN A 35 -15.44 8.15 3.31
N LYS A 36 -14.94 9.36 3.58
CA LYS A 36 -15.54 10.61 3.11
C LYS A 36 -15.60 10.68 1.58
N GLU A 37 -14.56 10.21 0.91
CA GLU A 37 -14.44 10.19 -0.56
C GLU A 37 -15.09 8.95 -1.20
N ASN A 38 -15.78 8.13 -0.41
CA ASN A 38 -16.48 6.91 -0.82
C ASN A 38 -15.56 5.90 -1.53
N PHE A 39 -14.34 5.71 -1.03
CA PHE A 39 -13.55 4.56 -1.44
C PHE A 39 -14.13 3.26 -0.84
N PRO A 40 -13.97 2.11 -1.52
CA PRO A 40 -14.43 0.83 -1.01
C PRO A 40 -13.74 0.45 0.31
N GLY A 41 -14.37 -0.43 1.07
CA GLY A 41 -13.73 -1.03 2.24
C GLY A 41 -12.53 -1.89 1.83
N GLY A 42 -11.57 -2.08 2.74
CA GLY A 42 -10.38 -2.86 2.42
C GLY A 42 -9.46 -3.05 3.60
N SER A 43 -8.43 -3.86 3.37
CA SER A 43 -7.35 -4.03 4.34
C SER A 43 -6.32 -2.90 4.22
N PHE A 44 -5.69 -2.54 5.33
CA PHE A 44 -4.68 -1.49 5.39
C PHE A 44 -3.34 -2.07 5.80
N HIS A 45 -2.32 -1.78 5.00
CA HIS A 45 -0.94 -2.19 5.21
C HIS A 45 -0.10 -0.93 5.25
N MET A 46 0.20 -0.48 6.46
CA MET A 46 0.94 0.76 6.71
C MET A 46 2.21 0.46 7.47
N ARG A 47 3.23 1.29 7.28
CA ARG A 47 4.52 1.10 7.93
C ARG A 47 4.48 1.62 9.36
N HIS A 48 4.89 0.80 10.31
CA HIS A 48 4.90 1.22 11.72
C HIS A 48 6.11 2.10 12.04
N LEU A 49 5.88 3.35 12.45
CA LEU A 49 6.93 4.23 12.96
C LEU A 49 7.25 3.86 14.41
N LYS A 50 8.45 3.29 14.63
CA LYS A 50 8.94 2.95 15.97
C LYS A 50 9.65 4.16 16.60
N LEU A 51 9.12 4.64 17.72
CA LEU A 51 9.72 5.73 18.49
C LEU A 51 10.71 5.16 19.51
N ALA A 52 11.96 5.63 19.48
CA ALA A 52 13.01 5.15 20.37
C ALA A 52 12.97 5.76 21.79
N GLY A 53 12.15 6.78 22.00
CA GLY A 53 12.00 7.49 23.28
C GLY A 53 11.33 8.86 23.11
N PRO A 54 10.93 9.52 24.21
CA PRO A 54 10.22 10.80 24.16
C PRO A 54 11.15 12.02 23.98
N ASP A 55 12.47 11.87 24.15
CA ASP A 55 13.39 12.98 23.96
C ASP A 55 13.54 13.36 22.48
N LYS A 56 13.83 14.64 22.24
CA LYS A 56 13.86 15.22 20.89
C LYS A 56 14.86 14.51 19.96
N ILE A 57 16.00 14.07 20.50
CA ILE A 57 17.06 13.44 19.69
C ILE A 57 16.58 12.07 19.19
N ASN A 58 16.01 11.25 20.08
CA ASN A 58 15.46 9.96 19.71
C ASN A 58 14.26 10.06 18.77
N LEU A 59 13.40 11.07 18.95
CA LEU A 59 12.29 11.34 18.03
C LEU A 59 12.79 11.68 16.61
N ILE A 60 13.74 12.61 16.51
CA ILE A 60 14.33 13.01 15.21
C ILE A 60 14.99 11.81 14.55
N LYS A 61 15.74 10.99 15.31
CA LYS A 61 16.37 9.77 14.79
C LYS A 61 15.32 8.78 14.27
N SER A 62 14.26 8.50 15.02
CA SER A 62 13.17 7.63 14.59
C SER A 62 12.50 8.12 13.31
N ILE A 63 12.27 9.43 13.17
CA ILE A 63 11.70 10.01 11.96
C ILE A 63 12.69 9.90 10.79
N MET A 64 13.97 10.23 11.00
CA MET A 64 15.01 10.12 9.97
C MET A 64 15.16 8.68 9.48
N ASP A 65 15.20 7.71 10.39
CA ASP A 65 15.24 6.28 10.05
C ASP A 65 13.97 5.84 9.31
N PHE A 66 12.83 6.45 9.62
CA PHE A 66 11.59 6.19 8.90
C PHE A 66 11.62 6.75 7.47
N VAL A 67 12.04 8.00 7.26
CA VAL A 67 11.99 8.63 5.92
C VAL A 67 13.10 8.15 4.97
N LYS A 68 14.01 7.28 5.42
CA LYS A 68 14.98 6.62 4.52
C LYS A 68 14.25 5.94 3.37
N HIS A 69 14.73 6.24 2.17
CA HIS A 69 14.09 5.88 0.89
C HIS A 69 13.86 4.38 0.74
N ASP A 70 14.82 3.55 1.18
CA ASP A 70 14.73 2.10 1.10
C ASP A 70 13.63 1.50 1.99
N GLY A 71 13.15 2.25 2.98
CA GLY A 71 12.09 1.82 3.89
C GLY A 71 10.71 1.72 3.23
N SER A 72 10.44 2.53 2.20
CA SER A 72 9.18 2.49 1.45
C SER A 72 9.12 1.24 0.57
N GLU A 73 10.12 1.08 -0.29
CA GLU A 73 10.25 -0.03 -1.23
C GLU A 73 10.23 -1.38 -0.49
N LYS A 74 11.09 -1.55 0.52
CA LYS A 74 11.15 -2.80 1.31
C LYS A 74 9.83 -3.14 1.97
N HIS A 75 9.11 -2.15 2.49
CA HIS A 75 7.82 -2.36 3.12
C HIS A 75 6.77 -2.82 2.10
N LYS A 76 6.63 -2.09 0.99
CA LYS A 76 5.67 -2.40 -0.06
C LYS A 76 5.93 -3.76 -0.70
N THR A 77 7.18 -4.08 -1.03
CA THR A 77 7.58 -5.38 -1.57
C THR A 77 7.19 -6.51 -0.64
N ALA A 78 7.53 -6.42 0.65
CA ALA A 78 7.20 -7.46 1.62
C ALA A 78 5.68 -7.63 1.85
N VAL A 79 4.92 -6.54 1.83
CA VAL A 79 3.45 -6.60 1.93
C VAL A 79 2.84 -7.26 0.69
N ILE A 80 3.26 -6.83 -0.50
CA ILE A 80 2.75 -7.38 -1.76
C ILE A 80 3.08 -8.86 -1.85
N GLU A 81 4.32 -9.26 -1.55
CA GLU A 81 4.74 -10.66 -1.50
C GLU A 81 3.84 -11.50 -0.59
N ASN A 82 3.51 -10.99 0.61
CA ASN A 82 2.58 -11.68 1.51
C ASN A 82 1.17 -11.81 0.91
N ILE A 83 0.63 -10.73 0.33
CA ILE A 83 -0.69 -10.77 -0.32
C ILE A 83 -0.72 -11.81 -1.43
N LEU A 84 0.30 -11.82 -2.29
CA LEU A 84 0.41 -12.76 -3.42
C LEU A 84 0.58 -14.20 -2.94
N THR A 85 1.38 -14.43 -1.90
CA THR A 85 1.65 -15.77 -1.34
C THR A 85 0.38 -16.44 -0.81
N TYR A 86 -0.52 -15.67 -0.19
CA TYR A 86 -1.76 -16.19 0.38
C TYR A 86 -2.96 -16.08 -0.56
N ALA A 87 -2.78 -15.49 -1.74
CA ALA A 87 -3.84 -15.41 -2.72
C ALA A 87 -4.07 -16.76 -3.44
N PRO A 88 -5.32 -17.09 -3.78
CA PRO A 88 -5.62 -18.21 -4.66
C PRO A 88 -4.89 -18.11 -6.01
N ILE A 89 -4.37 -19.24 -6.50
CA ILE A 89 -3.55 -19.35 -7.72
C ILE A 89 -4.21 -18.74 -8.98
N LYS A 90 -5.55 -18.66 -9.04
CA LYS A 90 -6.30 -18.17 -10.20
C LYS A 90 -6.71 -16.69 -10.11
N GLN A 91 -6.24 -15.97 -9.09
CA GLN A 91 -6.66 -14.59 -8.88
C GLN A 91 -5.93 -13.62 -9.81
N GLN A 92 -6.69 -12.68 -10.37
CA GLN A 92 -6.14 -11.57 -11.14
C GLN A 92 -5.89 -10.37 -10.23
N PHE A 93 -4.85 -9.60 -10.55
CA PHE A 93 -4.45 -8.43 -9.77
C PHE A 93 -4.49 -7.17 -10.61
N ILE A 94 -5.10 -6.13 -10.04
CA ILE A 94 -5.04 -4.75 -10.52
C ILE A 94 -4.11 -4.02 -9.55
N MET A 95 -2.97 -3.54 -10.06
CA MET A 95 -2.00 -2.80 -9.25
C MET A 95 -2.08 -1.32 -9.59
N VAL A 96 -2.28 -0.50 -8.57
CA VAL A 96 -2.46 0.96 -8.71
C VAL A 96 -1.51 1.64 -7.75
N GLY A 97 -0.62 2.47 -8.31
CA GLY A 97 0.41 3.16 -7.56
C GLY A 97 1.05 4.25 -8.41
N ASP A 98 1.80 5.12 -7.76
CA ASP A 98 2.41 6.27 -8.42
C ASP A 98 3.92 6.06 -8.65
N SER A 99 4.46 6.78 -9.64
CA SER A 99 5.90 6.69 -9.95
C SER A 99 6.80 7.41 -8.94
N GLY A 100 6.24 8.25 -8.06
CA GLY A 100 7.00 8.96 -7.03
C GLY A 100 7.51 8.02 -5.94
N GLU A 101 6.80 6.93 -5.67
CA GLU A 101 7.18 5.90 -4.69
C GLU A 101 7.72 4.61 -5.32
N LEU A 102 8.10 4.64 -6.60
CA LEU A 102 8.61 3.48 -7.38
C LEU A 102 7.63 2.30 -7.44
N ASP A 103 6.32 2.54 -7.35
CA ASP A 103 5.32 1.47 -7.38
C ASP A 103 5.39 0.62 -8.66
N PRO A 104 5.50 1.19 -9.88
CA PRO A 104 5.62 0.40 -11.09
C PRO A 104 6.82 -0.54 -11.09
N GLU A 105 7.97 -0.09 -10.56
CA GLU A 105 9.19 -0.88 -10.43
C GLU A 105 9.00 -2.05 -9.46
N ILE A 106 8.31 -1.82 -8.33
CA ILE A 106 7.96 -2.88 -7.37
C ILE A 106 7.03 -3.90 -8.01
N TYR A 107 6.03 -3.45 -8.78
CA TYR A 107 5.07 -4.34 -9.46
C TYR A 107 5.75 -5.18 -10.55
N PHE A 108 6.79 -4.64 -11.20
CA PHE A 108 7.51 -5.33 -12.26
C PHE A 108 8.09 -6.68 -11.80
N ILE A 109 8.52 -6.77 -10.54
CA ILE A 109 9.06 -7.99 -9.90
C ILE A 109 8.09 -9.18 -10.06
N TRP A 110 6.79 -8.92 -10.06
CA TRP A 110 5.74 -9.94 -10.01
C TRP A 110 5.02 -10.14 -11.35
N THR A 111 5.35 -9.37 -12.39
CA THR A 111 4.75 -9.46 -13.72
C THR A 111 4.76 -10.87 -14.31
N SER A 112 5.82 -11.65 -14.06
CA SER A 112 5.99 -13.01 -14.58
C SER A 112 5.15 -14.06 -13.86
N GLN A 113 4.65 -13.75 -12.66
CA GLN A 113 3.93 -14.68 -11.78
C GLN A 113 2.42 -14.42 -11.75
N LEU A 114 1.97 -13.28 -12.30
CA LEU A 114 0.60 -12.82 -12.19
C LEU A 114 -0.04 -12.65 -13.58
N GLN A 115 -1.34 -12.97 -13.67
CA GLN A 115 -2.18 -12.41 -14.73
C GLN A 115 -2.47 -10.94 -14.39
N MET A 116 -1.49 -10.06 -14.62
CA MET A 116 -1.65 -8.63 -14.42
C MET A 116 -2.48 -8.05 -15.55
N THR A 117 -3.61 -7.44 -15.20
CA THR A 117 -4.52 -6.87 -16.19
C THR A 117 -4.16 -5.41 -16.50
N HIS A 118 -3.80 -4.59 -15.50
CA HIS A 118 -3.48 -3.18 -15.70
C HIS A 118 -2.56 -2.58 -14.61
N ILE A 119 -1.66 -1.67 -15.02
CA ILE A 119 -0.95 -0.74 -14.14
C ILE A 119 -1.51 0.65 -14.43
N TYR A 120 -2.12 1.28 -13.43
CA TYR A 120 -2.63 2.66 -13.55
C TYR A 120 -1.70 3.62 -12.82
N LYS A 121 -1.35 4.73 -13.49
CA LYS A 121 -0.75 5.94 -12.90
C LYS A 121 -1.82 6.90 -12.43
#